data_AF-K1SJB3-F1
#
_entry.id   AF-K1SJB3-F1
#
_cell.length_a   1.000
_cell.length_b   1.000
_cell.length_c   1.000
_cell.angle_alpha   90.00
_cell.angle_beta   90.00
_cell.angle_gamma   90.00
#
_symmetry.space_group_name_H-M   'P 1'
#
loop_
_entity.id
_entity.type
_entity.pdbx_description
1 polymer ?
#
loop_
_entity_poly.entity_id
_entity_poly.type
_entity_poly.pdbx_seq_one_letter_code
_entity_poly.pdbx_strand_id
1 'polypeptide(L)'
;KIMARSLGNVEYDAEAALYPGASYPVSADFIPEILLADSNDELLEDTELTDKKTLEAKIVAEEIKHLMKTQPVTDKAAGTLRAARYSDIVILLRSLSGWADSLVEVLNGNGIPAHTVSSTGYFSTVEVQTVLSMLRLLDNPRQDIPMAAVLRSPMAGLTDEELAVLRLEDGSVPFHEAVLELAEGLYEE
;
A
#
# COMPACT_ATOMS: atom_id res chain seq x y z
N LYS A 1 17.39 5.80 -30.60
CA LYS A 1 17.91 5.29 -29.30
C LYS A 1 17.63 6.35 -28.24
N ILE A 2 16.89 6.02 -27.19
CA ILE A 2 16.49 7.00 -26.15
C ILE A 2 17.66 7.29 -25.20
N MET A 3 18.51 6.29 -24.93
CA MET A 3 19.74 6.41 -24.11
C MET A 3 20.96 6.81 -24.95
N ALA A 4 20.89 7.99 -25.54
CA ALA A 4 22.04 8.66 -26.14
C ALA A 4 22.34 9.93 -25.34
N ARG A 5 23.62 10.31 -25.23
CA ARG A 5 24.04 11.49 -24.45
C ARG A 5 23.31 12.77 -24.87
N SER A 6 22.98 12.89 -26.15
CA SER A 6 22.25 14.02 -26.74
C SER A 6 20.78 14.12 -26.34
N LEU A 7 20.18 13.04 -25.82
CA LEU A 7 18.74 12.97 -25.50
C LEU A 7 18.48 12.61 -24.04
N GLY A 8 19.21 11.64 -23.50
CA GLY A 8 19.04 11.11 -22.14
C GLY A 8 20.16 11.45 -21.18
N ASN A 9 21.13 12.28 -21.57
CA ASN A 9 22.35 12.62 -20.79
C ASN A 9 23.20 11.42 -20.33
N VAL A 10 22.90 10.22 -20.82
CA VAL A 10 23.61 8.98 -20.49
C VAL A 10 24.04 8.32 -21.79
N GLU A 11 25.28 7.86 -21.83
CA GLU A 11 25.82 7.03 -22.90
C GLU A 11 25.61 5.57 -22.50
N TYR A 12 24.85 4.82 -23.29
CA TYR A 12 24.60 3.40 -23.01
C TYR A 12 25.80 2.57 -23.45
N ASP A 13 26.77 2.44 -22.54
CA ASP A 13 27.98 1.64 -22.69
C ASP A 13 27.81 0.24 -22.08
N ALA A 14 28.92 -0.51 -21.98
CA ALA A 14 28.90 -1.83 -21.38
C ALA A 14 28.58 -1.78 -19.87
N GLU A 15 28.97 -0.73 -19.15
CA GLU A 15 28.69 -0.60 -17.72
C GLU A 15 27.21 -0.31 -17.44
N ALA A 16 26.56 0.44 -18.34
CA ALA A 16 25.12 0.72 -18.28
C ALA A 16 24.24 -0.39 -18.88
N ALA A 17 24.85 -1.40 -19.53
CA ALA A 17 24.11 -2.43 -20.24
C ALA A 17 23.33 -3.35 -19.29
N LEU A 18 22.09 -3.67 -19.66
CA LEU A 18 21.32 -4.72 -19.01
C LEU A 18 21.85 -6.09 -19.44
N TYR A 19 22.36 -6.85 -18.46
CA TYR A 19 22.80 -8.22 -18.65
C TYR A 19 21.71 -9.20 -18.22
N PRO A 20 21.27 -10.11 -19.11
CA PRO A 20 20.27 -11.12 -18.75
C PRO A 20 20.75 -11.98 -17.58
N GLY A 21 19.95 -12.07 -16.51
CA GLY A 21 20.23 -12.94 -15.35
C GLY A 21 19.87 -14.42 -15.56
N ALA A 22 19.39 -14.77 -16.76
CA ALA A 22 19.01 -16.12 -17.19
C ALA A 22 19.21 -16.29 -18.70
N SER A 23 19.17 -17.53 -19.17
CA SER A 23 19.16 -17.86 -20.59
C SER A 23 17.72 -17.81 -21.10
N TYR A 24 17.48 -16.97 -22.11
CA TYR A 24 16.17 -16.84 -22.76
C TYR A 24 16.25 -17.40 -24.18
N PRO A 25 15.16 -18.00 -24.69
CA PRO A 25 15.10 -18.36 -26.10
C PRO A 25 15.22 -17.10 -26.95
N VAL A 26 15.98 -17.18 -28.04
CA VAL A 26 16.08 -16.08 -29.00
C VAL A 26 14.73 -15.92 -29.68
N SER A 27 14.04 -14.82 -29.37
CA SER A 27 12.78 -14.41 -30.01
C SER A 27 12.88 -12.94 -30.36
N ALA A 28 12.33 -12.57 -31.51
CA ALA A 28 12.22 -11.19 -31.96
C ALA A 28 10.99 -10.46 -31.39
N ASP A 29 10.17 -11.15 -30.58
CA ASP A 29 8.83 -10.73 -30.21
C ASP A 29 8.80 -9.88 -28.92
N PHE A 30 9.94 -9.72 -28.24
CA PHE A 30 10.05 -8.88 -27.03
C PHE A 30 10.44 -7.45 -27.39
N ILE A 31 9.50 -6.72 -27.99
CA ILE A 31 9.69 -5.34 -28.41
C ILE A 31 9.19 -4.40 -27.29
N PRO A 32 9.93 -3.35 -26.92
CA PRO A 32 9.44 -2.35 -25.98
C PRO A 32 8.20 -1.64 -26.55
N GLU A 33 7.15 -1.56 -25.73
CA GLU A 33 5.91 -0.87 -26.08
C GLU A 33 5.77 0.44 -25.30
N ILE A 34 5.05 1.40 -25.88
CA ILE A 34 4.71 2.68 -25.25
C ILE A 34 3.20 2.82 -25.29
N LEU A 35 2.57 2.78 -24.12
CA LEU A 35 1.15 3.08 -23.97
C LEU A 35 0.98 4.59 -23.73
N LEU A 36 0.22 5.25 -24.59
CA LEU A 36 -0.08 6.68 -24.49
C LEU A 36 -1.52 6.86 -24.00
N ALA A 37 -1.66 7.43 -22.82
CA ALA A 37 -2.96 7.80 -22.26
C ALA A 37 -3.38 9.18 -22.80
N ASP A 38 -4.54 9.26 -23.44
CA ASP A 38 -5.15 10.54 -23.84
C ASP A 38 -6.33 10.86 -22.90
N SER A 39 -6.55 12.15 -22.64
CA SER A 39 -7.64 12.66 -21.81
C SER A 39 -9.01 12.65 -22.53
N ASN A 40 -9.07 12.10 -23.74
CA ASN A 40 -10.29 11.90 -24.53
C ASN A 40 -10.62 10.41 -24.75
N ASP A 41 -9.94 9.49 -24.06
CA ASP A 41 -10.18 8.05 -24.16
C ASP A 41 -11.55 7.67 -23.56
N GLU A 42 -12.30 6.74 -24.17
CA GLU A 42 -13.66 6.33 -23.75
C GLU A 42 -13.69 5.75 -22.31
N LEU A 43 -12.52 5.39 -21.77
CA LEU A 43 -12.32 4.99 -20.37
C LEU A 43 -12.57 6.12 -19.34
N LEU A 44 -12.86 7.35 -19.80
CA LEU A 44 -12.97 8.58 -19.00
C LEU A 44 -14.39 9.04 -18.71
N GLU A 45 -15.44 8.35 -19.17
CA GLU A 45 -16.82 8.83 -19.02
C GLU A 45 -17.27 9.01 -17.55
N ASP A 46 -16.53 8.47 -16.57
CA ASP A 46 -16.95 8.42 -15.16
C ASP A 46 -16.02 9.17 -14.16
N THR A 47 -15.03 9.94 -14.61
CA THR A 47 -13.99 10.45 -13.69
C THR A 47 -13.57 11.90 -13.94
N GLU A 48 -13.87 12.78 -12.98
CA GLU A 48 -13.45 14.18 -12.95
C GLU A 48 -11.91 14.35 -12.95
N LEU A 49 -11.43 15.49 -13.45
CA LEU A 49 -10.04 15.93 -13.77
C LEU A 49 -8.91 15.70 -12.74
N THR A 50 -9.18 15.07 -11.60
CA THR A 50 -8.21 14.49 -10.66
C THR A 50 -7.57 13.18 -11.18
N ASP A 51 -8.08 12.63 -12.29
CA ASP A 51 -7.96 11.20 -12.66
C ASP A 51 -6.76 10.79 -13.51
N LYS A 52 -5.73 11.63 -13.72
CA LYS A 52 -4.59 11.21 -14.58
C LYS A 52 -3.81 10.03 -14.03
N LYS A 53 -3.59 10.02 -12.70
CA LYS A 53 -2.88 8.91 -12.03
C LYS A 53 -3.72 7.63 -12.06
N THR A 54 -5.01 7.76 -11.84
CA THR A 54 -5.96 6.65 -11.91
C THR A 54 -6.07 6.12 -13.33
N LEU A 55 -6.10 6.98 -14.34
CA LEU A 55 -6.12 6.62 -15.75
C LEU A 55 -4.87 5.82 -16.12
N GLU A 56 -3.69 6.33 -15.78
CA GLU A 56 -2.44 5.60 -15.97
C GLU A 56 -2.49 4.25 -15.24
N ALA A 57 -2.98 4.21 -14.00
CA ALA A 57 -3.13 2.97 -13.24
C ALA A 57 -4.11 1.98 -13.88
N LYS A 58 -5.23 2.45 -14.44
CA LYS A 58 -6.22 1.62 -15.16
C LYS A 58 -5.62 1.04 -16.45
N ILE A 59 -4.88 1.84 -17.21
CA ILE A 59 -4.19 1.39 -18.42
C ILE A 59 -3.14 0.32 -18.06
N VAL A 60 -2.36 0.54 -17.00
CA VAL A 60 -1.42 -0.45 -16.48
C VAL A 60 -2.14 -1.73 -16.03
N ALA A 61 -3.30 -1.62 -15.39
CA ALA A 61 -4.09 -2.77 -14.97
C ALA A 61 -4.57 -3.62 -16.15
N GLU A 62 -5.07 -2.99 -17.22
CA GLU A 62 -5.50 -3.69 -18.43
C GLU A 62 -4.33 -4.35 -19.15
N GLU A 63 -3.18 -3.68 -19.23
CA GLU A 63 -1.97 -4.26 -19.80
C GLU A 63 -1.51 -5.49 -19.01
N ILE A 64 -1.52 -5.42 -17.68
CA ILE A 64 -1.21 -6.57 -16.83
C ILE A 64 -2.18 -7.73 -17.10
N LYS A 65 -3.49 -7.46 -17.21
CA LYS A 65 -4.48 -8.50 -17.54
C LYS A 65 -4.26 -9.09 -18.93
N HIS A 66 -3.79 -8.29 -19.89
CA HIS A 66 -3.42 -8.76 -21.22
C HIS A 66 -2.21 -9.69 -21.14
N LEU A 67 -1.11 -9.24 -20.51
CA LEU A 67 0.12 -10.03 -20.34
C LEU A 67 -0.14 -11.34 -19.61
N MET A 68 -1.00 -11.35 -18.59
CA MET A 68 -1.38 -12.57 -17.89
C MET A 68 -2.04 -13.64 -18.78
N LYS A 69 -2.60 -13.25 -19.93
CA LYS A 69 -3.22 -14.16 -20.91
C LYS A 69 -2.30 -14.51 -22.07
N THR A 70 -1.48 -13.56 -22.52
CA THR A 70 -0.71 -13.69 -23.77
C THR A 70 0.76 -14.00 -23.57
N GLN A 71 1.34 -13.61 -22.44
CA GLN A 71 2.79 -13.60 -22.25
C GLN A 71 3.30 -14.91 -21.64
N PRO A 72 4.14 -15.68 -22.36
CA PRO A 72 4.91 -16.76 -21.77
C PRO A 72 6.17 -16.23 -21.08
N VAL A 73 6.53 -16.84 -19.95
CA VAL A 73 7.73 -16.55 -19.16
C VAL A 73 8.59 -17.80 -19.09
N THR A 74 9.92 -17.63 -19.21
CA THR A 74 10.87 -18.74 -19.07
C THR A 74 11.05 -19.10 -17.60
N ASP A 75 10.77 -20.34 -17.24
CA ASP A 75 11.07 -20.89 -15.92
C ASP A 75 12.57 -21.19 -15.82
N LYS A 76 13.27 -20.51 -14.92
CA LYS A 76 14.73 -20.65 -14.76
C LYS A 76 15.15 -22.06 -14.34
N ALA A 77 14.32 -22.77 -13.57
CA ALA A 77 14.66 -24.10 -13.05
C ALA A 77 14.34 -25.19 -14.07
N ALA A 78 13.19 -25.11 -14.74
CA ALA A 78 12.76 -26.11 -15.71
C ALA A 78 13.30 -25.86 -17.13
N GLY A 79 13.71 -24.62 -17.44
CA GLY A 79 14.13 -24.21 -18.78
C GLY A 79 13.00 -24.18 -19.81
N THR A 80 11.74 -24.27 -19.36
CA THR A 80 10.54 -24.32 -20.20
C THR A 80 9.73 -23.03 -20.11
N LEU A 81 8.88 -22.80 -21.11
CA LEU A 81 7.92 -21.69 -21.08
C LEU A 81 6.70 -22.05 -20.25
N ARG A 82 6.25 -21.11 -19.43
CA ARG A 82 5.01 -21.18 -18.65
C ARG A 82 4.22 -19.88 -18.82
N ALA A 83 2.93 -19.91 -18.45
CA ALA A 83 2.15 -18.68 -18.36
C ALA A 83 2.76 -17.71 -17.33
N ALA A 84 2.61 -16.40 -17.61
CA ALA A 84 2.98 -15.34 -16.68
C ALA A 84 2.24 -15.47 -15.34
N ARG A 85 2.92 -15.06 -14.28
CA ARG A 85 2.36 -14.87 -12.94
C ARG A 85 2.51 -13.42 -12.56
N TYR A 86 1.67 -12.91 -11.66
CA TYR A 86 1.82 -11.54 -11.15
C TYR A 86 3.21 -11.30 -10.53
N SER A 87 3.83 -12.33 -9.95
CA SER A 87 5.20 -12.28 -9.41
C SER A 87 6.29 -12.04 -10.46
N ASP A 88 5.98 -12.18 -11.75
CA ASP A 88 6.91 -11.92 -12.85
C ASP A 88 6.87 -10.45 -13.32
N ILE A 89 5.94 -9.65 -12.80
CA ILE A 89 5.71 -8.26 -13.20
C ILE A 89 6.20 -7.32 -12.10
N VAL A 90 6.97 -6.30 -12.49
CA VAL A 90 7.40 -5.22 -11.60
C VAL A 90 7.09 -3.87 -12.24
N ILE A 91 6.54 -2.94 -11.46
CA ILE A 91 6.25 -1.58 -11.90
C ILE A 91 7.29 -0.65 -11.29
N LEU A 92 8.03 0.06 -12.14
CA LEU A 92 9.06 1.01 -11.71
C LEU A 92 8.52 2.43 -11.83
N LEU A 93 8.44 3.12 -10.68
CA LEU A 93 8.04 4.52 -10.61
C LEU A 93 9.26 5.39 -10.31
N ARG A 94 9.31 6.59 -10.89
CA ARG A 94 10.37 7.58 -10.59
C ARG A 94 10.36 8.03 -9.13
N SER A 95 9.17 8.16 -8.55
CA SER A 95 8.96 8.50 -7.14
C SER A 95 7.73 7.73 -6.64
N LEU A 96 7.85 7.13 -5.46
CA LEU A 96 6.74 6.39 -4.83
C LEU A 96 5.67 7.34 -4.26
N SER A 97 6.08 8.53 -3.81
CA SER A 97 5.24 9.48 -3.09
C SER A 97 4.00 9.88 -3.89
N GLY A 98 2.81 9.50 -3.39
CA GLY A 98 1.51 9.85 -3.96
C GLY A 98 1.16 9.16 -5.29
N TRP A 99 1.97 8.23 -5.77
CA TRP A 99 1.68 7.40 -6.96
C TRP A 99 1.49 5.93 -6.58
N ALA A 100 2.34 5.42 -5.68
CA ALA A 100 2.33 4.03 -5.26
C ALA A 100 0.97 3.61 -4.68
N ASP A 101 0.39 4.43 -3.80
CA ASP A 101 -0.86 4.10 -3.11
C ASP A 101 -2.05 4.06 -4.08
N SER A 102 -2.18 5.07 -4.95
CA SER A 102 -3.25 5.13 -5.96
C SER A 102 -3.14 3.98 -6.97
N LEU A 103 -1.93 3.62 -7.38
CA LEU A 103 -1.70 2.48 -8.27
C LEU A 103 -2.10 1.16 -7.59
N VAL A 104 -1.70 0.95 -6.33
CA VAL A 104 -2.06 -0.26 -5.56
C VAL A 104 -3.56 -0.36 -5.36
N GLU A 105 -4.22 0.75 -5.03
CA GLU A 105 -5.67 0.79 -4.86
C GLU A 105 -6.40 0.37 -6.14
N VAL A 106 -6.04 0.95 -7.30
CA VAL A 106 -6.63 0.61 -8.59
C VAL A 106 -6.36 -0.83 -8.99
N LEU A 107 -5.12 -1.32 -8.81
CA LEU A 107 -4.76 -2.69 -9.14
C LEU A 107 -5.53 -3.69 -8.27
N ASN A 108 -5.59 -3.46 -6.95
CA ASN A 108 -6.35 -4.32 -6.04
C ASN A 108 -7.85 -4.28 -6.35
N GLY A 109 -8.42 -3.10 -6.67
CA GLY A 109 -9.80 -2.95 -7.11
C GLY A 109 -10.11 -3.70 -8.42
N ASN A 110 -9.08 -3.96 -9.24
CA ASN A 110 -9.16 -4.75 -10.47
C ASN A 110 -8.81 -6.24 -10.28
N GLY A 111 -8.66 -6.70 -9.03
CA GLY A 111 -8.30 -8.09 -8.72
C GLY A 111 -6.84 -8.45 -9.00
N ILE A 112 -5.96 -7.46 -9.17
CA ILE A 112 -4.53 -7.65 -9.39
C ILE A 112 -3.81 -7.46 -8.05
N PRO A 113 -3.19 -8.50 -7.47
CA PRO A 113 -2.50 -8.39 -6.19
C PRO A 113 -1.26 -7.51 -6.34
N ALA A 114 -1.29 -6.32 -5.75
CA ALA A 114 -0.20 -5.35 -5.81
C ALA A 114 0.30 -4.98 -4.40
N HIS A 115 1.61 -4.87 -4.27
CA HIS A 115 2.27 -4.47 -3.03
C HIS A 115 3.33 -3.41 -3.33
N THR A 116 3.45 -2.42 -2.46
CA THR A 116 4.49 -1.37 -2.54
C THR A 116 5.30 -1.36 -1.26
N VAL A 117 6.60 -1.09 -1.39
CA VAL A 117 7.49 -0.85 -0.24
C VAL A 117 7.31 0.60 0.19
N SER A 118 6.13 0.92 0.71
CA SER A 118 5.84 2.24 1.26
C SER A 118 6.22 2.27 2.73
N SER A 119 7.17 3.13 3.11
CA SER A 119 7.46 3.47 4.52
C SER A 119 6.43 4.44 5.10
N THR A 120 5.62 5.05 4.25
CA THR A 120 4.56 5.99 4.60
C THR A 120 3.30 5.22 4.95
N GLY A 121 2.90 5.26 6.22
CA GLY A 121 1.66 4.64 6.70
C GLY A 121 1.84 3.64 7.85
N TYR A 122 3.08 3.21 8.12
CA TYR A 122 3.34 2.24 9.21
C TYR A 122 2.81 2.72 10.57
N PHE A 123 3.08 3.98 10.94
CA PHE A 123 2.60 4.56 12.20
C PHE A 123 1.15 5.08 12.14
N SER A 124 0.49 5.03 10.98
CA SER A 124 -0.89 5.49 10.83
C SER A 124 -1.91 4.36 10.82
N THR A 125 -1.48 3.08 10.77
CA THR A 125 -2.44 1.98 10.87
C THR A 125 -3.04 1.94 12.28
N VAL A 126 -4.32 1.58 12.37
CA VAL A 126 -5.06 1.54 13.64
C VAL A 126 -4.41 0.55 14.61
N GLU A 127 -3.88 -0.56 14.11
CA GLU A 127 -3.21 -1.60 14.90
C GLU A 127 -1.92 -1.06 15.53
N VAL A 128 -1.07 -0.38 14.74
CA VAL A 128 0.18 0.19 15.25
C VAL A 128 -0.11 1.30 16.26
N GLN A 129 -1.10 2.15 16.00
CA GLN A 129 -1.52 3.19 16.94
C GLN A 129 -2.08 2.61 18.24
N THR A 130 -2.82 1.50 18.17
CA THR A 130 -3.36 0.80 19.34
C THR A 130 -2.24 0.25 20.21
N VAL A 131 -1.26 -0.44 19.61
CA VAL A 131 -0.10 -0.98 20.34
C VAL A 131 0.74 0.13 20.96
N LEU A 132 0.98 1.23 20.22
CA LEU A 132 1.69 2.40 20.77
C LEU A 132 0.92 3.04 21.93
N SER A 133 -0.40 3.11 21.85
CA SER A 133 -1.25 3.62 22.94
C SER A 133 -1.16 2.73 24.17
N MET A 134 -1.14 1.41 24.01
CA MET A 134 -0.92 0.47 25.11
C MET A 134 0.46 0.66 25.77
N LEU A 135 1.53 0.78 24.98
CA LEU A 135 2.86 1.02 25.53
C LEU A 135 2.93 2.35 26.30
N ARG A 136 2.23 3.39 25.81
CA ARG A 136 2.11 4.68 26.53
C ARG A 136 1.37 4.54 27.86
N LEU A 137 0.33 3.72 27.93
CA LEU A 137 -0.38 3.45 29.19
C LEU A 137 0.49 2.68 30.19
N LEU A 138 1.26 1.70 29.72
CA LEU A 138 2.19 0.95 30.56
C LEU A 138 3.30 1.84 31.14
N ASP A 139 3.77 2.82 30.37
CA ASP A 139 4.76 3.81 30.83
C ASP A 139 4.13 4.81 31.82
N ASN A 140 2.97 5.37 31.47
CA ASN A 140 2.22 6.27 32.34
C ASN A 140 0.70 6.15 32.07
N PRO A 141 -0.08 5.59 33.01
CA PRO A 141 -1.51 5.39 32.83
C PRO A 141 -2.32 6.70 32.88
N ARG A 142 -1.72 7.81 33.29
CA ARG A 142 -2.38 9.13 33.40
C ARG A 142 -2.50 9.86 32.07
N GLN A 143 -2.97 9.16 31.04
CA GLN A 143 -3.09 9.68 29.67
C GLN A 143 -4.45 9.32 29.07
N ASP A 144 -5.35 10.29 28.96
CA ASP A 144 -6.74 10.09 28.54
C ASP A 144 -6.88 9.50 27.12
N ILE A 145 -6.11 9.99 26.15
CA ILE A 145 -6.21 9.54 24.75
C ILE A 145 -5.73 8.09 24.60
N PRO A 146 -4.51 7.71 25.06
CA PRO A 146 -4.10 6.31 25.09
C PRO A 146 -5.07 5.41 25.86
N MET A 147 -5.61 5.87 26.99
CA MET A 147 -6.60 5.14 27.81
C MET A 147 -7.84 4.79 26.97
N ALA A 148 -8.48 5.81 26.40
CA ALA A 148 -9.66 5.63 25.57
C ALA A 148 -9.37 4.77 24.33
N ALA A 149 -8.21 4.98 23.68
CA ALA A 149 -7.80 4.21 22.51
C ALA A 149 -7.67 2.70 22.82
N VAL A 150 -7.06 2.34 23.95
CA VAL A 150 -6.89 0.94 24.36
C VAL A 150 -8.21 0.33 24.81
N LEU A 151 -9.01 1.04 25.62
CA LEU A 151 -10.30 0.54 26.09
C LEU A 151 -11.27 0.26 24.93
N ARG A 152 -11.31 1.13 23.92
CA ARG A 152 -12.12 0.94 22.70
C ARG A 152 -11.58 -0.13 21.76
N SER A 153 -10.27 -0.40 21.81
CA SER A 153 -9.64 -1.34 20.89
C SER A 153 -10.11 -2.78 21.13
N PRO A 154 -9.91 -3.70 20.17
CA PRO A 154 -10.20 -5.13 20.37
C PRO A 154 -9.45 -5.79 21.54
N MET A 155 -8.48 -5.12 22.17
CA MET A 155 -7.76 -5.62 23.34
C MET A 155 -8.62 -5.59 24.61
N ALA A 156 -9.49 -4.58 24.75
CA ALA A 156 -10.39 -4.42 25.88
C ALA A 156 -11.87 -4.48 25.46
N GLY A 157 -12.20 -3.96 24.28
CA GLY A 157 -13.46 -4.22 23.58
C GLY A 157 -14.65 -3.39 24.04
N LEU A 158 -14.42 -2.26 24.73
CA LEU A 158 -15.51 -1.41 25.21
C LEU A 158 -16.17 -0.66 24.04
N THR A 159 -17.50 -0.53 24.10
CA THR A 159 -18.26 0.29 23.16
C THR A 159 -18.18 1.78 23.49
N ASP A 160 -18.57 2.62 22.53
CA ASP A 160 -18.63 4.07 22.74
C ASP A 160 -19.63 4.43 23.86
N GLU A 161 -20.71 3.65 24.03
CA GLU A 161 -21.66 3.79 25.13
C GLU A 161 -21.05 3.41 26.47
N GLU A 162 -20.28 2.31 26.55
CA GLU A 162 -19.61 1.88 27.78
C GLU A 162 -18.53 2.88 28.23
N LEU A 163 -17.80 3.46 27.28
CA LEU A 163 -16.87 4.58 27.55
C LEU A 163 -17.60 5.84 28.04
N ALA A 164 -18.79 6.12 27.51
CA ALA A 164 -19.60 7.23 27.98
C ALA A 164 -20.11 7.00 29.41
N VAL A 165 -20.49 5.77 29.75
CA VAL A 165 -20.87 5.39 31.12
C VAL A 165 -19.69 5.60 32.08
N LEU A 166 -18.48 5.13 31.72
CA LEU A 166 -17.28 5.38 32.53
C LEU A 166 -17.01 6.88 32.75
N ARG A 167 -17.29 7.72 31.75
CA ARG A 167 -17.14 9.17 31.86
C ARG A 167 -18.23 9.81 32.75
N LEU A 168 -19.39 9.19 32.91
CA LEU A 168 -20.49 9.71 33.73
C LEU A 168 -20.27 9.50 35.23
N GLU A 169 -19.40 8.57 35.63
CA GLU A 169 -19.04 8.34 37.04
C GLU A 169 -18.46 9.60 37.68
N ASP A 170 -17.46 10.20 37.04
CA ASP A 170 -16.98 11.54 37.38
C ASP A 170 -16.53 12.32 36.14
N GLY A 171 -17.38 13.24 35.69
CA GLY A 171 -17.10 14.13 34.56
C GLY A 171 -16.17 15.30 34.89
N SER A 172 -15.82 15.50 36.16
CA SER A 172 -15.00 16.62 36.63
C SER A 172 -13.49 16.32 36.65
N VAL A 173 -13.12 15.04 36.69
CA VAL A 173 -11.73 14.57 36.65
C VAL A 173 -11.29 14.17 35.23
N PRO A 174 -9.99 14.10 34.94
CA PRO A 174 -9.47 13.48 33.72
C PRO A 174 -10.00 12.06 33.51
N PHE A 175 -10.17 11.63 32.26
CA PHE A 175 -10.78 10.33 31.96
C PHE A 175 -10.00 9.17 32.58
N HIS A 176 -8.67 9.25 32.62
CA HIS A 176 -7.86 8.22 33.24
C HIS A 176 -8.13 8.05 34.75
N GLU A 177 -8.48 9.13 35.44
CA GLU A 177 -8.72 9.13 36.89
C GLU A 177 -10.04 8.42 37.19
N ALA A 178 -11.12 8.78 36.47
CA ALA A 178 -12.41 8.09 36.55
C ALA A 178 -12.29 6.57 36.29
N VAL A 179 -11.46 6.16 35.32
CA VAL A 179 -11.23 4.74 35.03
C VAL A 179 -10.45 4.05 36.15
N LEU A 180 -9.43 4.70 36.71
CA LEU A 180 -8.61 4.12 37.78
C LEU A 180 -9.38 4.00 39.08
N GLU A 181 -10.16 5.01 39.46
CA GLU A 181 -11.01 4.99 40.66
C GLU A 181 -12.05 3.86 40.59
N LEU A 182 -12.69 3.69 39.43
CA LEU A 182 -13.63 2.59 39.23
C LEU A 182 -12.93 1.22 39.29
N ALA A 183 -11.72 1.11 38.71
CA ALA A 183 -10.94 -0.12 38.78
C ALA A 183 -10.51 -0.44 40.22
N GLU A 184 -10.09 0.55 41.01
CA GLU A 184 -9.72 0.38 42.42
C GLU A 184 -10.92 -0.05 43.27
N GLY A 185 -12.08 0.54 43.05
CA GLY A 185 -13.33 0.16 43.74
C GLY A 185 -13.75 -1.30 43.49
N LEU A 186 -13.39 -1.89 42.35
CA LEU A 186 -13.66 -3.30 42.03
C LEU A 186 -12.71 -4.30 42.72
N TYR A 187 -11.57 -3.85 43.25
CA TYR A 187 -10.62 -4.70 43.97
C TYR A 187 -10.82 -4.67 45.49
N GLU A 188 -11.61 -3.72 46.01
CA GLU A 188 -11.92 -3.61 47.44
C GLU A 188 -13.16 -4.41 47.87
N GLU A 189 -13.89 -5.03 46.93
CA GLU A 189 -14.96 -6.03 47.14
C GLU A 189 -14.47 -7.48 46.97
#